data_AF-A0A7X7E2E1-F1
#
_entry.id   AF-A0A7X7E2E1-F1
#
_cell.length_a   1.000
_cell.length_b   1.000
_cell.length_c   1.000
_cell.angle_alpha   90.00
_cell.angle_beta   90.00
_cell.angle_gamma   90.00
#
_symmetry.space_group_name_H-M   'P 1'
#
loop_
_entity.id
_entity.type
_entity.pdbx_description
1 polymer ?
#
loop_
_entity_poly.entity_id
_entity_poly.type
_entity_poly.pdbx_seq_one_letter_code
_entity_poly.pdbx_strand_id
1 'polypeptide(L)'
;ATTPIPIATVGASWDVKKIIGETPVESDGSASFYVPARTPIYFQALDEKGHLVQTMRSWTTLMPGETNSCMGCHESKLTAPQPLTYTPIAVQRGSLPLDSFYGPPRGFSFTKEIQPILDAKCVSCHNAVTPNGIDLSRGIRELPLGPAGSWGISGRTSATAYQNLVTTIDWDYRGKYVWWQSAEDSPLLQPPYRNGSSRSPLISLLDAGHHSVTLTKEEYHKICAWIDIGVPSSGDYLEGLAEPWVSRIAARENERRAWEAQEMKNIEEYVHSSGADVKRTTKQPRKLMHGIKLRAYPNPFTDVIKLQFSIPFNNVTVSETPDHWKLFLYDCAGRCIREIAQGSLTAGQHRISINLNKSSTEALAHGTYFCTLKAPGLLESIKIVRIKK
;
A
#
# COMPACT_ATOMS: atom_id res chain seq x y z
N ALA A 1 7.28 -17.75 24.62
CA ALA A 1 7.05 -16.28 24.64
C ALA A 1 7.77 -15.67 23.44
N THR A 2 7.02 -15.18 22.45
CA THR A 2 7.56 -14.36 21.35
C THR A 2 7.78 -12.96 21.89
N THR A 3 8.94 -12.70 22.49
CA THR A 3 9.28 -11.31 22.83
C THR A 3 9.36 -10.54 21.52
N PRO A 4 8.56 -9.49 21.32
CA PRO A 4 8.68 -8.64 20.15
C PRO A 4 9.95 -7.83 20.32
N ILE A 5 10.96 -8.10 19.50
CA ILE A 5 12.14 -7.25 19.45
C ILE A 5 11.87 -6.20 18.37
N PRO A 6 11.46 -4.99 18.76
CA PRO A 6 11.08 -3.96 17.81
C PRO A 6 12.25 -3.64 16.87
N ILE A 7 11.92 -3.08 15.72
CA ILE A 7 12.90 -2.65 14.71
C ILE A 7 13.35 -1.21 14.91
N ALA A 8 12.85 -0.54 15.95
CA ALA A 8 13.15 0.82 16.36
C ALA A 8 13.16 0.95 17.89
N THR A 9 13.54 2.12 18.40
CA THR A 9 13.40 2.48 19.82
C THR A 9 11.93 2.40 20.28
N VAL A 10 11.68 2.30 21.59
CA VAL A 10 10.31 2.18 22.11
C VAL A 10 9.46 3.41 21.76
N GLY A 11 8.19 3.17 21.44
CA GLY A 11 7.24 4.19 20.98
C GLY A 11 7.40 4.56 19.51
N ALA A 12 8.44 4.08 18.82
CA ALA A 12 8.64 4.26 17.39
C ALA A 12 8.08 3.08 16.57
N SER A 13 8.55 2.90 15.33
CA SER A 13 8.04 1.86 14.45
C SER A 13 8.28 0.46 15.02
N TRP A 14 7.18 -0.28 15.21
CA TRP A 14 7.22 -1.66 15.66
C TRP A 14 7.54 -2.64 14.54
N ASP A 15 6.93 -2.41 13.38
CA ASP A 15 7.03 -3.28 12.21
C ASP A 15 8.04 -2.74 11.20
N VAL A 16 8.62 -3.65 10.42
CA VAL A 16 9.47 -3.27 9.28
C VAL A 16 8.66 -2.44 8.29
N LYS A 17 9.17 -1.27 7.91
CA LYS A 17 8.54 -0.37 6.96
C LYS A 17 9.22 -0.44 5.59
N LYS A 18 8.41 -0.36 4.54
CA LYS A 18 8.84 -0.25 3.15
C LYS A 18 8.04 0.86 2.49
N ILE A 19 8.71 1.74 1.76
CA ILE A 19 8.05 2.71 0.90
C ILE A 19 7.78 2.00 -0.44
N ILE A 20 6.51 1.76 -0.73
CA ILE A 20 6.09 1.07 -1.95
C ILE A 20 6.12 1.99 -3.18
N GLY A 21 6.07 3.30 -2.96
CA GLY A 21 6.18 4.35 -3.95
C GLY A 21 5.30 5.55 -3.62
N GLU A 22 5.33 6.54 -4.50
CA GLU A 22 4.63 7.82 -4.38
C GLU A 22 3.65 8.00 -5.54
N THR A 23 2.69 8.91 -5.38
CA THR A 23 1.74 9.26 -6.45
C THR A 23 1.30 10.70 -6.27
N PRO A 24 1.07 11.45 -7.35
CA PRO A 24 0.63 12.84 -7.23
C PRO A 24 -0.79 12.91 -6.68
N VAL A 25 -1.03 13.94 -5.86
CA VAL A 25 -2.37 14.41 -5.52
C VAL A 25 -2.75 15.49 -6.53
N GLU A 26 -3.91 15.35 -7.15
CA GLU A 26 -4.42 16.30 -8.14
C GLU A 26 -4.82 17.63 -7.48
N SER A 27 -5.00 18.68 -8.29
CA SER A 27 -5.34 20.02 -7.78
C SER A 27 -6.67 20.09 -7.03
N ASP A 28 -7.57 19.12 -7.23
CA ASP A 28 -8.85 18.98 -6.51
C ASP A 28 -8.74 18.11 -5.24
N GLY A 29 -7.51 17.74 -4.84
CA GLY A 29 -7.21 16.90 -3.68
C GLY A 29 -7.40 15.39 -3.92
N SER A 30 -7.73 14.97 -5.14
CA SER A 30 -7.98 13.55 -5.44
C SER A 30 -6.72 12.79 -5.81
N ALA A 31 -6.69 11.50 -5.49
CA ALA A 31 -5.62 10.58 -5.87
C ALA A 31 -6.21 9.20 -6.24
N SER A 32 -5.61 8.55 -7.24
CA SER A 32 -5.98 7.19 -7.66
C SER A 32 -4.76 6.46 -8.19
N PHE A 33 -4.47 5.30 -7.63
CA PHE A 33 -3.23 4.57 -7.88
C PHE A 33 -3.37 3.08 -7.61
N TYR A 34 -2.47 2.28 -8.20
CA TYR A 34 -2.39 0.84 -7.96
C TYR A 34 -1.50 0.51 -6.77
N VAL A 35 -1.86 -0.54 -6.05
CA VAL A 35 -1.11 -1.05 -4.90
C VAL A 35 -0.94 -2.56 -4.97
N PRO A 36 0.05 -3.16 -4.29
CA PRO A 36 0.22 -4.60 -4.25
C PRO A 36 -0.99 -5.29 -3.60
N ALA A 37 -1.48 -6.35 -4.23
CA ALA A 37 -2.55 -7.17 -3.64
C ALA A 37 -2.04 -8.01 -2.46
N ARG A 38 -2.95 -8.37 -1.53
CA ARG A 38 -2.67 -9.16 -0.33
C ARG A 38 -1.52 -8.61 0.52
N THR A 39 -1.26 -7.30 0.43
CA THR A 39 -0.20 -6.62 1.17
C THR A 39 -0.83 -5.49 2.00
N PRO A 40 -0.61 -5.47 3.33
CA PRO A 40 -1.09 -4.37 4.16
C PRO A 40 -0.32 -3.09 3.84
N ILE A 41 -1.04 -2.01 3.61
CA ILE A 41 -0.49 -0.69 3.29
C ILE A 41 -1.20 0.40 4.11
N TYR A 42 -0.54 1.53 4.26
CA TYR A 42 -1.13 2.76 4.77
C TYR A 42 -0.61 3.94 3.93
N PHE A 43 -1.26 5.09 4.05
CA PHE A 43 -0.97 6.27 3.25
C PHE A 43 -0.40 7.40 4.10
N GLN A 44 0.47 8.21 3.51
CA GLN A 44 0.94 9.45 4.07
C GLN A 44 0.69 10.55 3.05
N ALA A 45 0.05 11.63 3.47
CA ALA A 45 -0.08 12.84 2.66
C ALA A 45 1.19 13.67 2.86
N LEU A 46 1.79 14.10 1.75
CA LEU A 46 3.03 14.87 1.72
C LEU A 46 2.79 16.25 1.10
N ASP A 47 3.58 17.24 1.51
CA ASP A 47 3.59 18.56 0.90
C ASP A 47 4.57 18.65 -0.28
N GLU A 48 4.71 19.84 -0.87
CA GLU A 48 5.58 20.10 -2.03
C GLU A 48 7.08 19.84 -1.77
N LYS A 49 7.50 19.84 -0.49
CA LYS A 49 8.88 19.56 -0.07
C LYS A 49 9.08 18.08 0.27
N GLY A 50 8.02 17.28 0.21
CA GLY A 50 8.04 15.89 0.65
C GLY A 50 7.93 15.73 2.16
N HIS A 51 7.46 16.75 2.89
CA HIS A 51 7.24 16.64 4.32
C HIS A 51 5.89 16.01 4.65
N LEU A 52 5.83 15.29 5.77
CA LEU A 52 4.60 14.69 6.26
C LEU A 52 3.58 15.75 6.68
N VAL A 53 2.42 15.68 6.04
CA VAL A 53 1.20 16.43 6.39
C VAL A 53 0.34 15.60 7.34
N GLN A 54 0.09 14.34 7.00
CA GLN A 54 -0.81 13.46 7.77
C GLN A 54 -0.49 12.00 7.50
N THR A 55 -0.62 11.15 8.52
CA THR A 55 -0.40 9.71 8.41
C THR A 55 -1.67 8.91 8.70
N MET A 56 -1.98 7.93 7.84
CA MET A 56 -3.02 6.96 8.10
C MET A 56 -2.51 5.96 9.16
N ARG A 57 -3.12 5.98 10.34
CA ARG A 57 -2.75 5.11 11.48
C ARG A 57 -3.52 3.79 11.52
N SER A 58 -3.88 3.29 10.35
CA SER A 58 -4.54 2.00 10.16
C SER A 58 -4.02 1.37 8.87
N TRP A 59 -4.31 0.09 8.68
CA TRP A 59 -3.89 -0.64 7.49
C TRP A 59 -5.09 -0.92 6.61
N THR A 60 -4.88 -0.87 5.30
CA THR A 60 -5.81 -1.42 4.31
C THR A 60 -5.10 -2.50 3.50
N THR A 61 -5.84 -3.51 3.08
CA THR A 61 -5.34 -4.61 2.25
C THR A 61 -6.35 -4.85 1.15
N LEU A 62 -5.89 -4.82 -0.10
CA LEU A 62 -6.74 -5.05 -1.26
C LEU A 62 -6.49 -6.44 -1.85
N MET A 63 -7.53 -7.05 -2.39
CA MET A 63 -7.45 -8.29 -3.16
C MET A 63 -7.12 -8.02 -4.63
N PRO A 64 -6.62 -9.02 -5.38
CA PRO A 64 -6.35 -8.83 -6.82
C PRO A 64 -7.59 -8.37 -7.58
N GLY A 65 -7.50 -7.21 -8.25
CA GLY A 65 -8.60 -6.63 -9.02
C GLY A 65 -9.63 -5.84 -8.20
N GLU A 66 -9.46 -5.76 -6.89
CA GLU A 66 -10.31 -4.92 -6.03
C GLU A 66 -10.00 -3.44 -6.24
N THR A 67 -11.05 -2.61 -6.17
CA THR A 67 -10.95 -1.15 -6.08
C THR A 67 -11.54 -0.72 -4.75
N ASN A 68 -10.74 -0.05 -3.93
CA ASN A 68 -11.17 0.54 -2.67
C ASN A 68 -11.17 2.06 -2.79
N SER A 69 -12.23 2.72 -2.32
CA SER A 69 -12.38 4.19 -2.40
C SER A 69 -12.56 4.78 -1.01
N CYS A 70 -11.76 5.80 -0.68
CA CYS A 70 -11.88 6.58 0.54
C CYS A 70 -12.47 7.96 0.22
N MET A 71 -13.37 8.46 1.06
CA MET A 71 -13.95 9.81 0.90
C MET A 71 -12.97 10.93 1.26
N GLY A 72 -12.03 10.65 2.17
CA GLY A 72 -11.01 11.58 2.63
C GLY A 72 -10.10 10.92 3.67
N CYS A 73 -9.13 11.69 4.17
CA CYS A 73 -8.12 11.20 5.12
C CYS A 73 -8.70 11.11 6.54
N HIS A 74 -9.26 9.94 6.89
CA HIS A 74 -9.88 9.65 8.20
C HIS A 74 -11.21 10.36 8.45
N GLU A 75 -12.02 10.49 7.40
CA GLU A 75 -13.41 10.97 7.47
C GLU A 75 -14.29 10.08 8.36
N SER A 76 -15.32 10.69 8.96
CA SER A 76 -16.26 9.97 9.82
C SER A 76 -17.02 8.89 9.05
N LYS A 77 -16.86 7.63 9.46
CA LYS A 77 -17.61 6.48 8.92
C LYS A 77 -19.11 6.55 9.22
N LEU A 78 -19.52 7.41 10.15
CA LEU A 78 -20.92 7.59 10.55
C LEU A 78 -21.61 8.70 9.76
N THR A 79 -20.89 9.38 8.87
CA THR A 79 -21.43 10.49 8.09
C THR A 79 -21.52 10.09 6.64
N ALA A 80 -22.69 10.30 6.03
CA ALA A 80 -22.83 10.11 4.60
C ALA A 80 -21.96 11.15 3.86
N PRO A 81 -21.28 10.75 2.78
CA PRO A 81 -20.50 11.70 2.00
C PRO A 81 -21.41 12.76 1.38
N GLN A 82 -20.93 13.99 1.37
CA GLN A 82 -21.57 15.06 0.60
C GLN A 82 -21.56 14.67 -0.88
N PRO A 83 -22.67 14.85 -1.63
CA PRO A 83 -22.67 14.65 -3.07
C PRO A 83 -21.65 15.59 -3.72
N LEU A 84 -20.63 15.04 -4.37
CA LEU A 84 -19.71 15.84 -5.16
C LEU A 84 -20.45 16.31 -6.43
N THR A 85 -20.37 17.61 -6.72
CA THR A 85 -20.92 18.21 -7.95
C THR A 85 -20.05 17.96 -9.17
N TYR A 86 -18.85 17.38 -8.98
CA TYR A 86 -17.87 17.07 -10.01
C TYR A 86 -17.36 15.63 -9.86
N THR A 87 -16.81 15.08 -10.95
CA THR A 87 -16.04 13.82 -10.88
C THR A 87 -14.59 14.15 -10.56
N PRO A 88 -13.97 13.57 -9.51
CA PRO A 88 -12.59 13.88 -9.17
C PRO A 88 -11.60 13.64 -10.32
N ILE A 89 -10.60 14.50 -10.47
CA ILE A 89 -9.63 14.46 -11.58
C ILE A 89 -8.95 13.09 -11.65
N ALA A 90 -8.51 12.55 -10.52
CA ALA A 90 -7.84 11.25 -10.48
C ALA A 90 -8.75 10.08 -10.92
N VAL A 91 -10.07 10.21 -10.74
CA VAL A 91 -11.05 9.21 -11.22
C VAL A 91 -11.23 9.32 -12.74
N GLN A 92 -11.25 10.54 -13.28
CA GLN A 92 -11.36 10.76 -14.73
C GLN A 92 -10.11 10.26 -15.46
N ARG A 93 -8.93 10.58 -14.92
CA ARG A 93 -7.62 10.17 -15.43
C ARG A 93 -7.41 8.65 -15.33
N GLY A 94 -7.94 8.04 -14.27
CA GLY A 94 -7.68 6.65 -13.91
C GLY A 94 -6.47 6.50 -12.98
N SER A 95 -6.33 5.29 -12.45
CA SER A 95 -5.30 4.94 -11.48
C SER A 95 -3.90 4.93 -12.10
N LEU A 96 -2.92 5.55 -11.44
CA LEU A 96 -1.52 5.50 -11.87
C LEU A 96 -0.74 4.35 -11.22
N PRO A 97 0.33 3.86 -11.87
CA PRO A 97 1.39 3.16 -11.14
C PRO A 97 2.03 4.10 -10.12
N LEU A 98 2.60 3.52 -9.06
CA LEU A 98 3.37 4.30 -8.09
C LEU A 98 4.75 4.63 -8.65
N ASP A 99 5.18 5.87 -8.44
CA ASP A 99 6.54 6.31 -8.70
C ASP A 99 7.48 5.71 -7.66
N SER A 100 8.67 5.31 -8.11
CA SER A 100 9.66 4.66 -7.26
C SER A 100 10.29 5.67 -6.30
N PHE A 101 10.33 5.31 -5.01
CA PHE A 101 11.10 6.04 -4.01
C PHE A 101 12.58 5.65 -4.09
N TYR A 102 13.31 6.26 -5.03
CA TYR A 102 14.76 6.08 -5.24
C TYR A 102 15.17 4.60 -5.28
N GLY A 103 14.59 3.86 -6.23
CA GLY A 103 14.86 2.44 -6.47
C GLY A 103 13.72 1.49 -6.05
N PRO A 104 13.94 0.17 -6.13
CA PRO A 104 12.90 -0.80 -5.83
C PRO A 104 12.48 -0.73 -4.35
N PRO A 105 11.19 -1.03 -4.05
CA PRO A 105 10.70 -1.11 -2.68
C PRO A 105 11.51 -2.07 -1.83
N ARG A 106 11.98 -1.60 -0.68
CA ARG A 106 12.86 -2.34 0.23
C ARG A 106 12.61 -1.93 1.67
N GLY A 107 13.11 -2.76 2.58
CA GLY A 107 13.13 -2.46 4.00
C GLY A 107 13.94 -1.21 4.30
N PHE A 108 13.37 -0.26 5.04
CA PHE A 108 14.04 1.00 5.33
C PHE A 108 14.96 0.86 6.56
N SER A 109 16.25 0.61 6.32
CA SER A 109 17.27 0.48 7.37
C SER A 109 18.00 1.80 7.57
N PHE A 110 18.15 2.24 8.82
CA PHE A 110 18.95 3.42 9.14
C PHE A 110 20.40 3.26 8.68
N THR A 111 21.00 2.10 8.94
CA THR A 111 22.41 1.80 8.63
C THR A 111 22.69 1.77 7.13
N LYS A 112 21.68 1.43 6.32
CA LYS A 112 21.79 1.33 4.85
C LYS A 112 21.33 2.60 4.13
N GLU A 113 20.34 3.32 4.65
CA GLU A 113 19.74 4.48 3.96
C GLU A 113 20.21 5.83 4.52
N ILE A 114 20.46 5.95 5.84
CA ILE A 114 20.72 7.23 6.50
C ILE A 114 22.18 7.37 6.93
N GLN A 115 22.76 6.35 7.57
CA GLN A 115 24.14 6.41 8.03
C GLN A 115 25.14 6.76 6.90
N PRO A 116 25.02 6.28 5.64
CA PRO A 116 25.92 6.70 4.57
C PRO A 116 25.88 8.21 4.29
N ILE A 117 24.71 8.84 4.46
CA ILE A 117 24.55 10.30 4.29
C ILE A 117 25.29 11.01 5.43
N LEU A 118 25.11 10.55 6.67
CA LEU A 118 25.78 11.11 7.83
C LEU A 118 27.30 10.93 7.74
N ASP A 119 27.77 9.75 7.34
CA ASP A 119 29.19 9.44 7.18
C ASP A 119 29.86 10.40 6.18
N ALA A 120 29.18 10.69 5.07
CA ALA A 120 29.70 11.55 4.02
C ALA A 120 29.67 13.04 4.39
N LYS A 121 28.68 13.49 5.18
CA LYS A 121 28.34 14.93 5.29
C LYS A 121 28.33 15.50 6.69
N CYS A 122 28.34 14.66 7.72
CA CYS A 122 28.18 15.08 9.11
C CYS A 122 29.30 14.57 10.00
N VAL A 123 29.73 13.31 9.83
CA VAL A 123 30.63 12.61 10.76
C VAL A 123 32.02 13.24 10.86
N SER A 124 32.51 13.92 9.82
CA SER A 124 33.78 14.64 9.89
C SER A 124 33.82 15.68 11.02
N CYS A 125 32.67 16.29 11.36
CA CYS A 125 32.52 17.24 12.44
C CYS A 125 31.73 16.71 13.65
N HIS A 126 30.99 15.60 13.50
CA HIS A 126 30.11 15.01 14.52
C HIS A 126 30.45 13.54 14.74
N ASN A 127 31.50 13.28 15.51
CA ASN A 127 31.98 11.92 15.79
C ASN A 127 32.34 11.74 17.27
N ALA A 128 32.75 10.53 17.64
CA ALA A 128 33.09 10.18 19.02
C ALA A 128 34.23 11.04 19.63
N VAL A 129 35.14 11.58 18.81
CA VAL A 129 36.27 12.41 19.28
C VAL A 129 35.89 13.88 19.32
N THR A 130 35.19 14.35 18.28
CA THR A 130 34.65 15.71 18.19
C THR A 130 33.13 15.65 18.06
N PRO A 131 32.36 15.46 19.15
CA PRO A 131 30.91 15.37 19.05
C PRO A 131 30.27 16.68 18.58
N ASN A 132 30.84 17.84 18.94
CA ASN A 132 30.27 19.15 18.60
C ASN A 132 28.75 19.23 18.88
N GLY A 133 28.32 18.66 20.01
CA GLY A 133 26.93 18.59 20.44
C GLY A 133 26.21 17.25 20.17
N ILE A 134 26.66 16.43 19.22
CA ILE A 134 26.14 15.08 18.95
C ILE A 134 27.14 14.17 18.23
N ASP A 135 27.32 12.93 18.70
CA ASP A 135 28.08 11.91 17.97
C ASP A 135 27.20 11.21 16.93
N LEU A 136 27.55 11.33 15.64
CA LEU A 136 26.84 10.72 14.51
C LEU A 136 27.64 9.55 13.90
N SER A 137 28.67 9.07 14.59
CA SER A 137 29.44 7.90 14.14
C SER A 137 28.56 6.64 14.08
N ARG A 138 28.93 5.72 13.19
CA ARG A 138 28.19 4.47 12.98
C ARG A 138 28.09 3.67 14.27
N GLY A 139 29.21 3.26 14.86
CA GLY A 139 29.27 2.43 16.08
C GLY A 139 28.35 1.18 16.04
N ILE A 140 28.33 0.43 17.14
CA ILE A 140 27.36 -0.66 17.34
C ILE A 140 26.96 -0.62 18.80
N ARG A 141 25.67 -0.44 19.07
CA ARG A 141 25.12 -0.38 20.42
C ARG A 141 23.90 -1.28 20.51
N GLU A 142 23.69 -1.87 21.68
CA GLU A 142 22.44 -2.56 21.97
C GLU A 142 21.29 -1.57 21.83
N LEU A 143 20.26 -1.94 21.07
CA LEU A 143 19.07 -1.13 20.88
C LEU A 143 18.32 -1.07 22.23
N PRO A 144 18.18 0.11 22.84
CA PRO A 144 17.50 0.22 24.13
C PRO A 144 16.03 -0.16 24.04
N LEU A 145 15.53 -0.86 25.06
CA LEU A 145 14.09 -1.05 25.26
C LEU A 145 13.59 -0.23 26.47
N GLY A 146 12.30 0.06 26.46
CA GLY A 146 11.54 0.92 27.37
C GLY A 146 11.96 2.39 27.46
N PRO A 147 11.36 3.14 28.41
CA PRO A 147 11.55 4.59 28.52
C PRO A 147 13.00 4.92 28.85
N ALA A 148 13.59 5.86 28.12
CA ALA A 148 15.00 6.23 28.26
C ALA A 148 15.98 5.04 28.23
N GLY A 149 15.60 3.91 27.62
CA GLY A 149 16.42 2.70 27.56
C GLY A 149 16.58 1.94 28.87
N SER A 150 15.56 1.98 29.74
CA SER A 150 15.59 1.30 31.05
C SER A 150 15.75 -0.23 30.97
N TRP A 151 15.61 -0.84 29.80
CA TRP A 151 15.78 -2.27 29.58
C TRP A 151 17.00 -2.48 28.66
N GLY A 152 18.12 -2.87 29.29
CA GLY A 152 19.43 -2.89 28.64
C GLY A 152 19.71 -4.09 27.75
N ILE A 153 18.84 -5.11 27.71
CA ILE A 153 19.05 -6.30 26.88
C ILE A 153 17.86 -6.52 25.95
N SER A 154 18.01 -6.11 24.69
CA SER A 154 17.01 -6.31 23.63
C SER A 154 17.36 -7.47 22.71
N GLY A 155 18.65 -7.87 22.66
CA GLY A 155 19.14 -8.84 21.69
C GLY A 155 19.20 -8.31 20.25
N ARG A 156 18.98 -7.00 20.04
CA ARG A 156 19.15 -6.29 18.77
C ARG A 156 20.18 -5.17 18.93
N THR A 157 20.98 -4.94 17.90
CA THR A 157 21.92 -3.82 17.82
C THR A 157 21.44 -2.75 16.84
N SER A 158 21.93 -1.52 17.04
CA SER A 158 21.67 -0.34 16.22
C SER A 158 22.91 0.56 16.17
N ALA A 159 22.90 1.52 15.24
CA ALA A 159 23.96 2.52 15.12
C ALA A 159 23.96 3.50 16.31
N THR A 160 25.12 4.05 16.66
CA THR A 160 25.27 5.09 17.68
C THR A 160 24.57 6.38 17.24
N ALA A 161 24.77 6.80 15.99
CA ALA A 161 24.06 7.94 15.41
C ALA A 161 22.53 7.82 15.52
N TYR A 162 22.00 6.63 15.24
CA TYR A 162 20.56 6.34 15.37
C TYR A 162 20.07 6.67 16.78
N GLN A 163 20.71 6.08 17.80
CA GLN A 163 20.31 6.28 19.19
C GLN A 163 20.42 7.74 19.61
N ASN A 164 21.50 8.43 19.22
CA ASN A 164 21.71 9.82 19.60
C ASN A 164 20.69 10.77 18.95
N LEU A 165 20.22 10.46 17.73
CA LEU A 165 19.18 11.24 17.06
C LEU A 165 17.79 11.01 17.66
N VAL A 166 17.44 9.77 17.99
CA VAL A 166 16.09 9.36 18.45
C VAL A 166 15.94 9.36 19.98
N THR A 167 16.92 9.83 20.73
CA THR A 167 16.84 9.88 22.21
C THR A 167 15.75 10.86 22.65
N THR A 168 14.86 10.41 23.53
CA THR A 168 13.78 11.19 24.15
C THR A 168 13.93 11.16 25.67
N ILE A 169 13.41 12.20 26.34
CA ILE A 169 13.38 12.30 27.81
C ILE A 169 11.98 12.09 28.39
N ASP A 170 10.96 11.94 27.54
CA ASP A 170 9.56 11.80 27.91
C ASP A 170 8.79 10.81 27.00
N TRP A 171 7.50 10.63 27.31
CA TRP A 171 6.56 9.75 26.62
C TRP A 171 5.77 10.45 25.49
N ASP A 172 6.03 11.73 25.18
CA ASP A 172 5.51 12.37 23.95
C ASP A 172 6.43 12.10 22.75
N TYR A 173 7.59 11.47 23.00
CA TYR A 173 8.55 11.00 22.00
C TYR A 173 9.01 12.10 21.02
N ARG A 174 9.05 13.34 21.52
CA ARG A 174 9.61 14.49 20.84
C ARG A 174 11.05 14.66 21.27
N GLY A 175 11.94 13.99 20.54
CA GLY A 175 13.38 14.08 20.78
C GLY A 175 13.92 15.49 20.54
N LYS A 176 15.18 15.70 20.91
CA LYS A 176 15.89 16.96 20.62
C LYS A 176 15.99 17.24 19.11
N TYR A 177 16.05 16.19 18.29
CA TYR A 177 16.34 16.30 16.85
C TYR A 177 15.18 15.83 15.95
N VAL A 178 14.50 14.74 16.32
CA VAL A 178 13.48 14.10 15.48
C VAL A 178 12.19 13.85 16.25
N TRP A 179 11.07 14.16 15.63
CA TRP A 179 9.73 14.00 16.18
C TRP A 179 8.93 13.07 15.27
N TRP A 180 8.64 11.86 15.73
CA TRP A 180 7.88 10.86 14.97
C TRP A 180 6.47 10.67 15.52
N GLN A 181 5.63 9.96 14.77
CA GLN A 181 4.32 9.54 15.25
C GLN A 181 4.47 8.38 16.23
N SER A 182 4.17 8.61 17.51
CA SER A 182 4.34 7.60 18.54
C SER A 182 3.22 6.56 18.54
N ALA A 183 3.54 5.35 18.99
CA ALA A 183 2.56 4.33 19.35
C ALA A 183 1.63 4.77 20.50
N GLU A 184 2.11 5.64 21.39
CA GLU A 184 1.36 6.15 22.56
C GLU A 184 0.51 7.40 22.24
N ASP A 185 0.62 7.93 21.03
CA ASP A 185 -0.17 9.09 20.62
C ASP A 185 -1.67 8.75 20.56
N SER A 186 -2.50 9.72 20.94
CA SER A 186 -3.97 9.61 20.96
C SER A 186 -4.51 8.94 19.70
N PRO A 187 -5.33 7.89 19.79
CA PRO A 187 -5.84 7.14 18.65
C PRO A 187 -6.81 7.94 17.77
N LEU A 188 -7.22 9.13 18.23
CA LEU A 188 -8.06 10.05 17.47
C LEU A 188 -7.27 10.70 16.33
N LEU A 189 -7.99 11.21 15.34
CA LEU A 189 -7.40 11.96 14.23
C LEU A 189 -6.63 13.16 14.78
N GLN A 190 -5.33 13.19 14.47
CA GLN A 190 -4.46 14.29 14.85
C GLN A 190 -4.55 15.42 13.84
N PRO A 191 -4.31 16.68 14.23
CA PRO A 191 -4.24 17.79 13.29
C PRO A 191 -3.13 17.56 12.24
N PRO A 192 -3.30 18.04 10.99
CA PRO A 192 -2.24 18.04 10.00
C PRO A 192 -0.98 18.76 10.51
N TYR A 193 0.18 18.36 10.00
CA TYR A 193 1.49 18.91 10.38
C TYR A 193 1.73 18.87 11.90
N ARG A 194 1.34 17.78 12.57
CA ARG A 194 1.57 17.62 14.02
C ARG A 194 3.01 17.20 14.34
N ASN A 195 3.55 16.27 13.57
CA ASN A 195 4.85 15.63 13.78
C ASN A 195 5.46 15.22 12.43
N GLY A 196 6.54 14.44 12.47
CA GLY A 196 7.26 14.00 11.28
C GLY A 196 8.33 15.00 10.85
N SER A 197 8.74 14.88 9.62
CA SER A 197 9.72 15.72 8.94
C SER A 197 9.32 17.19 8.98
N SER A 198 8.04 17.52 8.78
CA SER A 198 7.54 18.90 8.79
C SER A 198 7.73 19.66 10.11
N ARG A 199 7.92 18.94 11.23
CA ARG A 199 8.06 19.52 12.58
C ARG A 199 9.36 19.16 13.29
N SER A 200 10.17 18.28 12.72
CA SER A 200 11.40 17.82 13.34
C SER A 200 12.47 18.92 13.35
N PRO A 201 13.09 19.26 14.50
CA PRO A 201 14.14 20.27 14.57
C PRO A 201 15.32 20.02 13.62
N LEU A 202 15.66 18.76 13.36
CA LEU A 202 16.67 18.37 12.39
C LEU A 202 16.34 18.88 10.98
N ILE A 203 15.08 18.74 10.53
CA ILE A 203 14.68 19.19 9.21
C ILE A 203 14.69 20.72 9.13
N SER A 204 14.23 21.41 10.18
CA SER A 204 14.33 22.87 10.24
C SER A 204 15.78 23.38 10.19
N LEU A 205 16.71 22.67 10.84
CA LEU A 205 18.15 22.97 10.74
C LEU A 205 18.66 22.78 9.31
N LEU A 206 18.29 21.68 8.65
CA LEU A 206 18.72 21.39 7.28
C LEU A 206 18.14 22.40 6.27
N ASP A 207 16.90 22.84 6.47
CA ASP A 207 16.25 23.87 5.65
C ASP A 207 16.91 25.25 5.80
N ALA A 208 17.34 25.60 7.01
CA ALA A 208 18.09 26.83 7.27
C ALA A 208 19.54 26.76 6.74
N GLY A 209 20.02 25.55 6.41
CA GLY A 209 21.41 25.27 6.07
C GLY A 209 22.27 25.05 7.32
N HIS A 210 23.31 24.22 7.16
CA HIS A 210 24.27 23.95 8.22
C HIS A 210 25.70 24.00 7.68
N HIS A 211 26.37 25.13 7.93
CA HIS A 211 27.70 25.45 7.37
C HIS A 211 27.72 25.28 5.83
N SER A 212 28.69 24.55 5.29
CA SER A 212 28.85 24.31 3.85
C SER A 212 28.25 22.97 3.40
N VAL A 213 27.42 22.33 4.24
CA VAL A 213 26.80 21.04 3.90
C VAL A 213 25.62 21.27 2.94
N THR A 214 25.63 20.58 1.81
CA THR A 214 24.52 20.56 0.85
C THR A 214 24.04 19.13 0.66
N LEU A 215 22.74 18.89 0.84
CA LEU A 215 22.10 17.60 0.56
C LEU A 215 21.57 17.58 -0.88
N THR A 216 21.69 16.44 -1.54
CA THR A 216 20.92 16.14 -2.74
C THR A 216 19.46 15.93 -2.37
N LYS A 217 18.56 16.04 -3.36
CA LYS A 217 17.14 15.78 -3.17
C LYS A 217 16.87 14.39 -2.57
N GLU A 218 17.56 13.35 -3.07
CA GLU A 218 17.42 11.98 -2.56
C GLU A 218 17.82 11.87 -1.09
N GLU A 219 18.96 12.43 -0.70
CA GLU A 219 19.43 12.36 0.68
C GLU A 219 18.48 13.07 1.65
N TYR A 220 18.00 14.25 1.24
CA TYR A 220 17.02 15.01 2.02
C TYR A 220 15.71 14.24 2.18
N HIS A 221 15.18 13.70 1.08
CA HIS A 221 13.94 12.92 1.09
C HIS A 221 14.07 11.65 1.93
N LYS A 222 15.23 10.95 1.89
CA LYS A 222 15.47 9.78 2.74
C LYS A 222 15.44 10.12 4.22
N ILE A 223 16.05 11.24 4.63
CA ILE A 223 16.01 11.70 6.03
C ILE A 223 14.57 12.02 6.45
N CYS A 224 13.81 12.75 5.62
CA CYS A 224 12.40 13.03 5.89
C CYS A 224 11.58 11.74 6.04
N ALA A 225 11.68 10.85 5.05
CA ALA A 225 10.94 9.60 5.03
C ALA A 225 11.30 8.69 6.21
N TRP A 226 12.57 8.63 6.61
CA TRP A 226 13.00 7.88 7.79
C TRP A 226 12.30 8.36 9.06
N ILE A 227 12.18 9.67 9.26
CA ILE A 227 11.43 10.26 10.37
C ILE A 227 9.95 9.87 10.26
N ASP A 228 9.37 10.06 9.07
CA ASP A 228 7.93 9.95 8.83
C ASP A 228 7.38 8.53 8.94
N ILE A 229 8.19 7.51 8.63
CA ILE A 229 7.80 6.11 8.79
C ILE A 229 8.06 5.57 10.22
N GLY A 230 8.40 6.45 11.17
CA GLY A 230 8.56 6.09 12.58
C GLY A 230 9.98 5.63 12.93
N VAL A 231 10.99 6.27 12.35
CA VAL A 231 12.42 6.09 12.68
C VAL A 231 12.88 4.63 12.84
N PRO A 232 12.67 3.76 11.83
CA PRO A 232 13.17 2.40 11.88
C PRO A 232 14.70 2.39 11.99
N SER A 233 15.24 1.58 12.90
CA SER A 233 16.68 1.26 12.94
C SER A 233 16.99 0.18 11.89
N SER A 234 16.16 -0.86 11.86
CA SER A 234 16.38 -2.07 11.06
C SER A 234 15.43 -2.14 9.87
N GLY A 235 15.96 -2.52 8.70
CA GLY A 235 15.16 -2.66 7.47
C GLY A 235 14.51 -4.04 7.32
N ASP A 236 14.87 -5.01 8.15
CA ASP A 236 14.22 -6.30 8.21
C ASP A 236 14.20 -6.81 9.66
N TYR A 237 13.44 -7.88 9.89
CA TYR A 237 13.27 -8.41 11.24
C TYR A 237 14.53 -9.06 11.81
N LEU A 238 15.52 -9.41 10.98
CA LEU A 238 16.77 -10.08 11.39
C LEU A 238 17.93 -9.09 11.61
N GLU A 239 17.88 -7.91 10.99
CA GLU A 239 18.97 -6.95 11.01
C GLU A 239 19.33 -6.49 12.43
N GLY A 240 20.55 -6.81 12.85
CA GLY A 240 21.07 -6.48 14.17
C GLY A 240 20.73 -7.50 15.27
N LEU A 241 19.97 -8.57 14.97
CA LEU A 241 19.70 -9.64 15.94
C LEU A 241 20.84 -10.65 16.05
N ALA A 242 20.98 -11.23 17.24
CA ALA A 242 21.82 -12.37 17.52
C ALA A 242 20.99 -13.64 17.83
N GLU A 243 21.65 -14.79 17.92
CA GLU A 243 21.01 -16.02 18.42
C GLU A 243 20.60 -15.89 19.90
N PRO A 244 19.51 -16.54 20.35
CA PRO A 244 18.66 -17.49 19.62
C PRO A 244 17.54 -16.84 18.78
N TRP A 245 17.52 -15.51 18.65
CA TRP A 245 16.37 -14.79 18.06
C TRP A 245 16.30 -14.93 16.54
N VAL A 246 17.45 -14.96 15.86
CA VAL A 246 17.54 -15.20 14.42
C VAL A 246 16.88 -16.52 14.07
N SER A 247 17.26 -17.62 14.74
CA SER A 247 16.67 -18.93 14.52
C SER A 247 15.16 -18.96 14.81
N ARG A 248 14.70 -18.27 15.86
CA ARG A 248 13.27 -18.20 16.22
C ARG A 248 12.43 -17.48 15.16
N ILE A 249 12.91 -16.34 14.65
CA ILE A 249 12.20 -15.58 13.61
C ILE A 249 12.21 -16.36 12.29
N ALA A 250 13.35 -16.95 11.93
CA ALA A 250 13.45 -17.80 10.74
C ALA A 250 12.48 -18.99 10.79
N ALA A 251 12.32 -19.63 11.95
CA ALA A 251 11.34 -20.70 12.14
C ALA A 251 9.90 -20.22 11.88
N ARG A 252 9.52 -19.03 12.39
CA ARG A 252 8.19 -18.44 12.13
C ARG A 252 7.97 -18.06 10.68
N GLU A 253 8.98 -17.51 10.01
CA GLU A 253 8.89 -17.24 8.57
C GLU A 253 8.76 -18.54 7.76
N ASN A 254 9.43 -19.61 8.16
CA ASN A 254 9.30 -20.92 7.53
C ASN A 254 7.90 -21.52 7.75
N GLU A 255 7.33 -21.41 8.96
CA GLU A 255 5.94 -21.78 9.24
C GLU A 255 4.96 -21.03 8.34
N ARG A 256 5.12 -19.70 8.21
CA ARG A 256 4.28 -18.87 7.33
C ARG A 256 4.36 -19.33 5.88
N ARG A 257 5.57 -19.58 5.35
CA ARG A 257 5.78 -20.10 3.99
C ARG A 257 5.18 -21.49 3.80
N ALA A 258 5.26 -22.34 4.83
CA ALA A 258 4.65 -23.67 4.78
C ALA A 258 3.12 -23.58 4.70
N TRP A 259 2.50 -22.66 5.45
CA TRP A 259 1.05 -22.40 5.34
C TRP A 259 0.65 -21.87 3.97
N GLU A 260 1.41 -20.93 3.41
CA GLU A 260 1.17 -20.42 2.04
C GLU A 260 1.31 -21.53 0.99
N ALA A 261 2.33 -22.37 1.09
CA ALA A 261 2.53 -23.50 0.20
C ALA A 261 1.41 -24.55 0.34
N GLN A 262 0.92 -24.80 1.56
CA GLN A 262 -0.19 -25.71 1.80
C GLN A 262 -1.51 -25.14 1.27
N GLU A 263 -1.76 -23.84 1.43
CA GLU A 263 -2.89 -23.14 0.82
C GLU A 263 -2.87 -23.32 -0.70
N MET A 264 -1.72 -23.12 -1.34
CA MET A 264 -1.55 -23.33 -2.78
C MET A 264 -1.85 -24.76 -3.20
N LYS A 265 -1.31 -25.76 -2.50
CA LYS A 265 -1.58 -27.18 -2.77
C LYS A 265 -3.06 -27.52 -2.66
N ASN A 266 -3.72 -27.08 -1.59
CA ASN A 266 -5.15 -27.31 -1.39
C ASN A 266 -5.99 -26.73 -2.54
N ILE A 267 -5.60 -25.55 -3.04
CA ILE A 267 -6.26 -24.91 -4.19
C ILE A 267 -5.98 -25.71 -5.48
N GLU A 268 -4.74 -26.13 -5.72
CA GLU A 268 -4.38 -26.94 -6.89
C GLU A 268 -5.12 -28.29 -6.90
N GLU A 269 -5.16 -29.00 -5.77
CA GLU A 269 -5.90 -30.26 -5.62
C GLU A 269 -7.40 -30.10 -5.86
N TYR A 270 -8.00 -29.03 -5.31
CA TYR A 270 -9.41 -28.70 -5.57
C TYR A 270 -9.66 -28.45 -7.07
N VAL A 271 -8.76 -27.71 -7.70
CA VAL A 271 -8.85 -27.38 -9.13
C VAL A 271 -8.69 -28.61 -10.01
N HIS A 272 -7.76 -29.52 -9.68
CA HIS A 272 -7.57 -30.79 -10.39
C HIS A 272 -8.74 -31.76 -10.21
N SER A 273 -9.21 -31.95 -8.97
CA SER A 273 -10.30 -32.88 -8.66
C SER A 273 -11.66 -32.42 -9.18
N SER A 274 -11.86 -31.13 -9.38
CA SER A 274 -13.11 -30.57 -9.93
C SER A 274 -13.21 -30.68 -11.47
N GLY A 275 -12.17 -31.15 -12.17
CA GLY A 275 -12.15 -31.20 -13.63
C GLY A 275 -12.24 -29.82 -14.29
N ALA A 276 -11.95 -28.75 -13.55
CA ALA A 276 -12.05 -27.38 -14.02
C ALA A 276 -11.00 -27.12 -15.13
N ASP A 277 -11.43 -26.64 -16.29
CA ASP A 277 -10.53 -26.23 -17.38
C ASP A 277 -9.78 -24.94 -16.99
N VAL A 278 -8.57 -25.11 -16.43
CA VAL A 278 -7.75 -24.00 -15.93
C VAL A 278 -7.05 -23.29 -17.08
N LYS A 279 -7.69 -22.25 -17.63
CA LYS A 279 -6.99 -21.33 -18.53
C LYS A 279 -6.17 -20.33 -17.73
N ARG A 280 -4.87 -20.61 -17.57
CA ARG A 280 -3.89 -19.61 -17.06
C ARG A 280 -3.92 -18.39 -17.97
N THR A 281 -4.41 -17.26 -17.48
CA THR A 281 -4.31 -15.99 -18.19
C THR A 281 -2.85 -15.60 -18.27
N THR A 282 -2.27 -15.64 -19.47
CA THR A 282 -0.95 -15.07 -19.74
C THR A 282 -0.96 -13.60 -19.31
N LYS A 283 0.10 -13.16 -18.62
CA LYS A 283 0.31 -11.76 -18.22
C LYS A 283 0.29 -10.89 -19.48
N GLN A 284 -0.88 -10.37 -19.86
CA GLN A 284 -0.92 -9.34 -20.89
C GLN A 284 -0.40 -8.03 -20.29
N PRO A 285 0.51 -7.32 -20.98
CA PRO A 285 0.94 -6.00 -20.55
C PRO A 285 -0.26 -5.07 -20.60
N ARG A 286 -0.67 -4.55 -19.42
CA ARG A 286 -1.82 -3.66 -19.29
C ARG A 286 -1.47 -2.28 -19.86
N LYS A 287 -2.07 -1.92 -21.00
CA LYS A 287 -2.24 -0.52 -21.43
C LYS A 287 -3.54 0.00 -20.82
N LEU A 288 -3.47 1.10 -20.06
CA LEU A 288 -4.63 1.86 -19.57
C LEU A 288 -5.32 2.56 -20.75
N MET A 289 -6.66 2.46 -20.89
CA MET A 289 -7.52 3.54 -21.42
C MET A 289 -9.01 3.37 -21.03
N HIS A 290 -9.61 4.50 -20.58
CA HIS A 290 -10.95 5.07 -20.82
C HIS A 290 -12.25 4.22 -20.67
N GLY A 291 -12.95 4.45 -19.56
CA GLY A 291 -14.20 5.24 -19.60
C GLY A 291 -15.54 4.56 -19.89
N ILE A 292 -15.75 3.29 -19.56
CA ILE A 292 -17.11 2.68 -19.57
C ILE A 292 -17.48 2.27 -18.15
N LYS A 293 -18.73 2.48 -17.73
CA LYS A 293 -19.22 2.02 -16.42
C LYS A 293 -20.22 0.88 -16.62
N LEU A 294 -19.82 -0.34 -16.25
CA LEU A 294 -20.70 -1.50 -16.20
C LEU A 294 -21.51 -1.47 -14.90
N ARG A 295 -22.84 -1.51 -15.01
CA ARG A 295 -23.79 -1.59 -13.89
C ARG A 295 -24.55 -2.90 -13.92
N ALA A 296 -24.80 -3.49 -12.76
CA ALA A 296 -25.55 -4.71 -12.58
C ALA A 296 -26.67 -4.46 -11.57
N TYR A 297 -27.87 -4.89 -11.92
CA TYR A 297 -29.03 -4.90 -11.04
C TYR A 297 -29.38 -6.35 -10.73
N PRO A 298 -28.65 -7.01 -9.80
CA PRO A 298 -28.97 -8.36 -9.38
C PRO A 298 -30.32 -8.34 -8.64
N ASN A 299 -31.20 -9.27 -8.98
CA ASN A 299 -32.43 -9.51 -8.25
C ASN A 299 -32.26 -10.82 -7.46
N PRO A 300 -32.23 -10.79 -6.12
CA PRO A 300 -32.00 -11.99 -5.30
C PRO A 300 -33.16 -13.00 -5.37
N PHE A 301 -34.29 -12.64 -5.98
CA PHE A 301 -35.47 -13.50 -6.10
C PHE A 301 -35.62 -14.15 -7.49
N THR A 302 -34.72 -13.86 -8.44
CA THR A 302 -34.78 -14.42 -9.81
C THR A 302 -33.40 -14.75 -10.33
N ASP A 303 -33.27 -15.77 -11.18
CA ASP A 303 -32.01 -16.07 -11.87
C ASP A 303 -31.66 -15.07 -12.98
N VAL A 304 -32.44 -14.00 -13.15
CA VAL A 304 -32.24 -12.97 -14.16
C VAL A 304 -31.51 -11.77 -13.58
N ILE A 305 -30.41 -11.39 -14.23
CA ILE A 305 -29.66 -10.17 -13.93
C ILE A 305 -29.83 -9.19 -15.09
N LYS A 306 -30.13 -7.94 -14.76
CA LYS A 306 -30.11 -6.85 -15.73
C LYS A 306 -28.76 -6.17 -15.67
N LEU A 307 -28.02 -6.19 -16.78
CA LEU A 307 -26.77 -5.43 -16.93
C LEU A 307 -27.02 -4.21 -17.80
N GLN A 308 -26.38 -3.10 -17.44
CA GLN A 308 -26.42 -1.85 -18.19
C GLN A 308 -25.01 -1.30 -18.34
N PHE A 309 -24.63 -0.94 -19.56
CA PHE A 309 -23.35 -0.29 -19.86
C PHE A 309 -23.52 0.66 -21.04
N SER A 310 -22.57 1.56 -21.21
CA SER A 310 -22.62 2.60 -22.25
C SER A 310 -21.36 2.53 -23.09
N ILE A 311 -21.51 2.51 -24.41
CA ILE A 311 -20.39 2.62 -25.34
C ILE A 311 -20.34 4.08 -25.83
N PRO A 312 -19.26 4.84 -25.57
CA PRO A 312 -19.16 6.25 -25.95
C PRO A 312 -19.12 6.42 -27.46
N PHE A 313 -19.53 7.60 -27.94
CA PHE A 313 -19.67 7.89 -29.38
C PHE A 313 -18.35 8.11 -30.13
N ASN A 314 -17.20 8.19 -29.45
CA ASN A 314 -15.93 8.55 -30.09
C ASN A 314 -15.00 7.36 -30.33
N ASN A 315 -14.58 7.23 -31.60
CA ASN A 315 -13.46 6.46 -32.13
C ASN A 315 -13.54 4.92 -32.03
N VAL A 316 -14.55 4.34 -32.69
CA VAL A 316 -14.39 2.99 -33.28
C VAL A 316 -13.69 3.16 -34.62
N THR A 317 -12.35 3.14 -34.63
CA THR A 317 -11.62 2.85 -35.88
C THR A 317 -11.87 1.39 -36.19
N VAL A 318 -12.70 1.15 -37.21
CA VAL A 318 -13.08 -0.16 -37.73
C VAL A 318 -11.80 -0.92 -38.10
N SER A 319 -11.38 -1.82 -37.22
CA SER A 319 -10.42 -2.88 -37.52
C SER A 319 -11.20 -4.00 -38.21
N GLU A 320 -10.59 -4.67 -39.19
CA GLU A 320 -11.21 -5.69 -40.08
C GLU A 320 -11.70 -6.97 -39.37
N THR A 321 -11.73 -6.99 -38.04
CA THR A 321 -12.29 -8.05 -37.20
C THR A 321 -13.62 -7.57 -36.62
N PRO A 322 -14.71 -8.37 -36.64
CA PRO A 322 -16.01 -7.92 -36.14
C PRO A 322 -15.92 -7.36 -34.71
N ASP A 323 -16.12 -6.04 -34.58
CA ASP A 323 -16.07 -5.32 -33.32
C ASP A 323 -17.28 -5.74 -32.47
N HIS A 324 -17.09 -6.75 -31.62
CA HIS A 324 -18.08 -7.21 -30.67
C HIS A 324 -17.64 -6.91 -29.24
N TRP A 325 -18.61 -6.56 -28.39
CA TRP A 325 -18.43 -6.64 -26.96
C TRP A 325 -18.82 -8.02 -26.47
N LYS A 326 -18.15 -8.48 -25.41
CA LYS A 326 -18.39 -9.76 -24.75
C LYS A 326 -18.49 -9.56 -23.25
N LEU A 327 -19.44 -10.21 -22.63
CA LEU A 327 -19.58 -10.25 -21.17
C LEU A 327 -19.24 -11.63 -20.68
N PHE A 328 -18.38 -11.64 -19.69
CA PHE A 328 -17.89 -12.84 -19.05
C PHE A 328 -18.30 -12.83 -17.60
N LEU A 329 -18.69 -14.00 -17.09
CA LEU A 329 -18.90 -14.22 -15.68
C LEU A 329 -17.64 -14.81 -15.08
N TYR A 330 -17.21 -14.27 -13.96
CA TYR A 330 -16.05 -14.63 -13.18
C TYR A 330 -16.45 -14.97 -11.75
N ASP A 331 -15.66 -15.77 -11.05
CA ASP A 331 -15.81 -15.97 -9.60
C ASP A 331 -14.88 -15.06 -8.78
N CYS A 332 -14.92 -15.18 -7.45
CA CYS A 332 -14.04 -14.44 -6.55
C CYS A 332 -12.55 -14.74 -6.68
N ALA A 333 -12.18 -15.87 -7.30
CA ALA A 333 -10.79 -16.22 -7.55
C ALA A 333 -10.27 -15.61 -8.88
N GLY A 334 -11.12 -14.84 -9.59
CA GLY A 334 -10.79 -14.25 -10.89
C GLY A 334 -10.83 -15.26 -12.04
N ARG A 335 -11.45 -16.44 -11.84
CA ARG A 335 -11.60 -17.46 -12.89
C ARG A 335 -12.79 -17.12 -13.77
N CYS A 336 -12.62 -17.11 -15.09
CA CYS A 336 -13.71 -16.91 -16.03
C CYS A 336 -14.56 -18.19 -16.11
N ILE A 337 -15.78 -18.14 -15.57
CA ILE A 337 -16.75 -19.24 -15.59
C ILE A 337 -17.24 -19.48 -17.01
N ARG A 338 -17.73 -18.42 -17.68
CA ARG A 338 -18.25 -18.50 -19.06
C ARG A 338 -18.49 -17.11 -19.66
N GLU A 339 -18.59 -17.09 -20.99
CA GLU A 339 -19.25 -15.99 -21.69
C GLU A 339 -20.76 -16.05 -21.43
N ILE A 340 -21.37 -14.92 -21.05
CA ILE A 340 -22.79 -14.85 -20.70
C ILE A 340 -23.61 -14.01 -21.68
N ALA A 341 -22.96 -13.16 -22.46
CA ALA A 341 -23.57 -12.41 -23.55
C ALA A 341 -22.48 -11.86 -24.49
N GLN A 342 -22.84 -11.62 -25.73
CA GLN A 342 -22.06 -10.85 -26.68
C GLN A 342 -22.99 -10.03 -27.55
N GLY A 343 -22.47 -8.98 -28.17
CA GLY A 343 -23.22 -8.16 -29.10
C GLY A 343 -22.31 -7.28 -29.94
N SER A 344 -22.87 -6.67 -30.98
CA SER A 344 -22.14 -5.72 -31.83
C SER A 344 -21.81 -4.45 -31.06
N LEU A 345 -20.62 -3.90 -31.32
CA LEU A 345 -20.12 -2.68 -30.72
C LEU A 345 -20.81 -1.45 -31.34
N THR A 346 -22.08 -1.21 -30.97
CA THR A 346 -22.80 0.01 -31.35
C THR A 346 -22.71 1.06 -30.26
N ALA A 347 -22.49 2.33 -30.65
CA ALA A 347 -22.50 3.44 -29.71
C ALA A 347 -23.88 3.58 -29.04
N GLY A 348 -23.92 3.96 -27.76
CA GLY A 348 -25.15 4.17 -27.01
C GLY A 348 -25.29 3.30 -25.75
N GLN A 349 -26.50 3.29 -25.18
CA GLN A 349 -26.83 2.53 -23.98
C GLN A 349 -27.22 1.10 -24.34
N HIS A 350 -26.57 0.14 -23.70
CA HIS A 350 -26.90 -1.28 -23.81
C HIS A 350 -27.53 -1.75 -22.50
N ARG A 351 -28.69 -2.39 -22.61
CA ARG A 351 -29.36 -3.04 -21.49
C ARG A 351 -29.69 -4.46 -21.86
N ILE A 352 -29.14 -5.40 -21.10
CA ILE A 352 -29.32 -6.83 -21.37
C ILE A 352 -29.85 -7.53 -20.12
N SER A 353 -30.72 -8.50 -20.35
CA SER A 353 -31.25 -9.36 -19.30
C SER A 353 -30.68 -10.75 -19.50
N ILE A 354 -29.85 -11.19 -18.57
CA ILE A 354 -29.18 -12.49 -18.63
C ILE A 354 -29.81 -13.39 -17.59
N ASN A 355 -30.35 -14.53 -18.04
CA ASN A 355 -30.70 -15.61 -17.13
C ASN A 355 -29.44 -16.47 -16.88
N LEU A 356 -28.98 -16.46 -15.65
CA LEU A 356 -27.79 -17.15 -15.19
C LEU A 356 -27.90 -18.69 -15.17
N ASN A 357 -29.02 -19.29 -15.56
CA ASN A 357 -29.17 -20.75 -15.68
C ASN A 357 -29.57 -21.21 -17.10
N LYS A 358 -29.87 -20.30 -18.03
CA LYS A 358 -30.54 -20.67 -19.29
C LYS A 358 -29.63 -21.36 -20.32
N SER A 359 -28.32 -21.42 -20.08
CA SER A 359 -27.33 -21.95 -21.03
C SER A 359 -26.31 -22.93 -20.43
N SER A 360 -26.42 -23.31 -19.16
CA SER A 360 -25.54 -24.34 -18.54
C SER A 360 -26.35 -25.52 -18.03
N THR A 361 -25.76 -26.71 -18.16
CA THR A 361 -26.24 -27.96 -17.56
C THR A 361 -26.29 -27.90 -16.03
N GLU A 362 -25.61 -26.92 -15.42
CA GLU A 362 -25.53 -26.72 -13.97
C GLU A 362 -25.95 -25.30 -13.57
N ALA A 363 -26.77 -25.17 -12.53
CA ALA A 363 -27.13 -23.88 -11.95
C ALA A 363 -25.97 -23.31 -11.12
N LEU A 364 -25.65 -22.01 -11.24
CA LEU A 364 -24.59 -21.42 -10.39
C LEU A 364 -24.98 -21.50 -8.91
N ALA A 365 -23.98 -21.81 -8.09
CA ALA A 365 -24.11 -21.86 -6.64
C ALA A 365 -24.42 -20.48 -6.03
N HIS A 366 -24.77 -20.47 -4.74
CA HIS A 366 -24.80 -19.24 -3.96
C HIS A 366 -23.37 -18.69 -3.88
N GLY A 367 -23.19 -17.39 -4.06
CA GLY A 367 -21.85 -16.82 -4.03
C GLY A 367 -21.74 -15.43 -4.61
N THR A 368 -20.54 -14.90 -4.50
CA THR A 368 -20.13 -13.67 -5.18
C THR A 368 -19.47 -14.03 -6.50
N TYR A 369 -19.88 -13.33 -7.54
CA TYR A 369 -19.39 -13.44 -8.90
C TYR A 369 -19.01 -12.04 -9.40
N PHE A 370 -18.25 -11.97 -10.46
CA PHE A 370 -17.92 -10.73 -11.15
C PHE A 370 -18.37 -10.85 -12.59
N CYS A 371 -19.04 -9.85 -13.13
CA CYS A 371 -19.29 -9.77 -14.56
C CYS A 371 -18.32 -8.78 -15.17
N THR A 372 -17.58 -9.20 -16.18
CA THR A 372 -16.58 -8.37 -16.86
C THR A 372 -16.97 -8.17 -18.31
N LEU A 373 -17.13 -6.91 -18.70
CA LEU A 373 -17.29 -6.45 -20.07
C LEU A 373 -15.91 -6.35 -20.73
N LYS A 374 -15.75 -6.99 -21.89
CA LYS A 374 -14.62 -6.85 -22.79
C LYS A 374 -15.09 -6.28 -24.10
N ALA A 375 -14.46 -5.20 -24.53
CA ALA A 375 -14.59 -4.64 -25.87
C ALA A 375 -13.20 -4.17 -26.34
N PRO A 376 -12.99 -3.90 -27.64
CA PRO A 376 -11.74 -3.32 -28.11
C PRO A 376 -11.36 -2.09 -27.28
N GLY A 377 -10.20 -2.14 -26.62
CA GLY A 377 -9.71 -1.06 -25.76
C GLY A 377 -10.43 -0.91 -24.41
N LEU A 378 -11.36 -1.80 -24.03
CA LEU A 378 -12.14 -1.70 -22.81
C LEU A 378 -12.19 -2.99 -21.99
N LEU A 379 -11.95 -2.85 -20.68
CA LEU A 379 -12.13 -3.92 -19.70
C LEU A 379 -12.75 -3.39 -18.40
N GLU A 380 -14.00 -3.76 -18.10
CA GLU A 380 -14.75 -3.26 -16.94
C GLU A 380 -15.41 -4.40 -16.18
N SER A 381 -15.35 -4.39 -14.84
CA SER A 381 -15.88 -5.49 -14.00
C SER A 381 -16.83 -5.00 -12.92
N ILE A 382 -17.89 -5.76 -12.66
CA ILE A 382 -18.83 -5.48 -11.57
C ILE A 382 -19.12 -6.73 -10.73
N LYS A 383 -19.15 -6.55 -9.41
CA LYS A 383 -19.57 -7.58 -8.46
C LYS A 383 -21.06 -7.88 -8.58
N ILE A 384 -21.40 -9.16 -8.55
CA ILE A 384 -22.75 -9.71 -8.54
C ILE A 384 -22.83 -10.70 -7.39
N VAL A 385 -23.92 -10.67 -6.61
CA VAL A 385 -24.17 -11.67 -5.58
C VAL A 385 -25.37 -12.51 -6.00
N ARG A 386 -25.21 -13.83 -6.00
CA ARG A 386 -26.28 -14.79 -6.21
C ARG A 386 -26.59 -15.49 -4.89
N ILE A 387 -27.87 -15.50 -4.54
CA ILE A 387 -28.40 -16.26 -3.40
C ILE A 387 -29.39 -17.26 -4.00
N LYS A 388 -29.15 -18.55 -3.82
CA LYS A 388 -30.10 -19.59 -4.23
C LYS A 388 -31.22 -19.64 -3.19
N LYS A 389 -32.48 -19.73 -3.62
CA LYS A 389 -33.58 -20.12 -2.72
C LYS A 389 -33.47 -21.60 -2.37
#